data_AF-A0A252D485-F1
#
_entry.id   AF-A0A252D485-F1
#
_cell.length_a   1.000
_cell.length_b   1.000
_cell.length_c   1.000
_cell.angle_alpha   90.00
_cell.angle_beta   90.00
_cell.angle_gamma   90.00
#
_symmetry.space_group_name_H-M   'P 1'
#
loop_
_entity.id
_entity.type
_entity.pdbx_description
1 polymer ?
#
loop_
_entity_poly.entity_id
_entity_poly.type
_entity_poly.pdbx_seq_one_letter_code
_entity_poly.pdbx_strand_id
1 'polypeptide(L)'
;MDDSKALFDYWHDRVHLKNYELIADTQHVPTQKLRHECTNYDELWRSLEVQRLGEPERSRVIAIIKYECTAKVLQNRAGRLRDRAHELEVACHEQDQQKFKLLALVNALREKLFGKDKEIKRLEARIASLEAENEAFRSEAENSKAEAELRTELENLQKKYHAVEKRRQELAKNNQSLGGRVAHTKRYKQQRDEAIALTQQQKQQIAMLVLESQRLRQENERLYQKLNQLER
;
A
#
# COMPACT_ATOMS: atom_id res chain seq x y z
N MET A 1 -16.00 -102.63 -8.85
CA MET A 1 -16.63 -101.31 -8.64
C MET A 1 -15.55 -100.40 -8.09
N ASP A 2 -14.97 -99.63 -9.00
CA ASP A 2 -13.93 -98.63 -8.72
C ASP A 2 -14.55 -97.45 -7.98
N ASP A 3 -14.59 -97.52 -6.65
CA ASP A 3 -14.97 -96.35 -5.86
C ASP A 3 -13.77 -95.38 -5.82
N SER A 4 -13.59 -94.67 -6.93
CA SER A 4 -12.52 -93.70 -7.14
C SER A 4 -12.49 -92.63 -6.04
N LYS A 5 -13.66 -92.33 -5.46
CA LYS A 5 -13.80 -91.40 -4.36
C LYS A 5 -13.23 -91.99 -3.07
N ALA A 6 -13.58 -93.22 -2.72
CA ALA A 6 -13.02 -93.88 -1.54
C ALA A 6 -11.49 -94.02 -1.62
N LEU A 7 -10.94 -94.30 -2.81
CA LEU A 7 -9.49 -94.33 -3.02
C LEU A 7 -8.85 -92.94 -2.84
N PHE A 8 -9.52 -91.89 -3.31
CA PHE A 8 -9.07 -90.52 -3.17
C PHE A 8 -9.10 -90.06 -1.70
N ASP A 9 -10.22 -90.29 -1.01
CA ASP A 9 -10.40 -89.95 0.41
C ASP A 9 -9.38 -90.71 1.28
N TYR A 10 -9.11 -91.98 0.97
CA TYR A 10 -8.08 -92.78 1.66
C TYR A 10 -6.69 -92.14 1.61
N TRP A 11 -6.27 -91.63 0.45
CA TRP A 11 -4.97 -90.97 0.32
C TRP A 11 -4.99 -89.54 0.85
N HIS A 12 -6.10 -88.82 0.73
CA HIS A 12 -6.29 -87.47 1.27
C HIS A 12 -5.96 -87.40 2.78
N ASP A 13 -6.47 -88.37 3.55
CA ASP A 13 -6.31 -88.44 5.00
C ASP A 13 -4.86 -88.76 5.41
N ARG A 14 -4.13 -89.50 4.56
CA ARG A 14 -2.73 -89.90 4.80
C ARG A 14 -1.71 -88.85 4.38
N VAL A 15 -2.12 -87.81 3.64
CA VAL A 15 -1.23 -86.69 3.33
C VAL A 15 -1.11 -85.77 4.54
N HIS A 16 0.11 -85.63 5.04
CA HIS A 16 0.45 -84.73 6.14
C HIS A 16 1.37 -83.61 5.67
N LEU A 17 1.09 -82.40 6.15
CA LEU A 17 1.93 -81.24 5.90
C LEU A 17 3.10 -81.24 6.88
N LYS A 18 4.28 -80.86 6.39
CA LYS A 18 5.48 -80.60 7.18
C LYS A 18 6.16 -79.32 6.67
N ASN A 19 7.20 -78.87 7.35
CA ASN A 19 7.97 -77.68 6.97
C ASN A 19 7.09 -76.43 6.75
N TYR A 20 6.35 -76.05 7.80
CA TYR A 20 5.42 -74.92 7.75
C TYR A 20 6.10 -73.57 7.47
N GLU A 21 7.39 -73.45 7.75
CA GLU A 21 8.20 -72.26 7.42
C GLU A 21 8.28 -72.07 5.90
N LEU A 22 8.63 -73.11 5.15
CA LEU A 22 8.67 -73.04 3.69
C LEU A 22 7.28 -72.86 3.07
N ILE A 23 6.23 -73.41 3.69
CA ILE A 23 4.84 -73.15 3.28
C ILE A 23 4.50 -71.67 3.46
N ALA A 24 4.94 -71.06 4.55
CA ALA A 24 4.68 -69.65 4.89
C ALA A 24 5.60 -68.65 4.19
N ASP A 25 6.65 -69.11 3.49
CA ASP A 25 7.60 -68.24 2.79
C ASP A 25 6.86 -67.30 1.81
N THR A 26 7.23 -66.03 1.80
CA THR A 26 6.64 -65.02 0.92
C THR A 26 7.20 -65.07 -0.49
N GLN A 27 8.39 -65.66 -0.68
CA GLN A 27 9.04 -65.75 -1.98
C GLN A 27 8.46 -66.87 -2.83
N HIS A 28 8.67 -66.83 -4.15
CA HIS A 28 8.22 -67.91 -5.02
C HIS A 28 8.97 -69.21 -4.70
N VAL A 29 8.21 -70.26 -4.35
CA VAL A 29 8.75 -71.61 -4.15
C VAL A 29 8.18 -72.53 -5.24
N PRO A 30 9.04 -73.25 -6.00
CA PRO A 30 8.57 -74.18 -7.02
C PRO A 30 7.65 -75.26 -6.44
N THR A 31 6.56 -75.59 -7.16
CA THR A 31 5.57 -76.58 -6.73
C THR A 31 6.16 -77.95 -6.45
N GLN A 32 7.19 -78.36 -7.20
CA GLN A 32 7.91 -79.60 -6.93
C GLN A 32 8.55 -79.56 -5.54
N LYS A 33 9.27 -78.50 -5.22
CA LYS A 33 9.92 -78.34 -3.92
C LYS A 33 8.89 -78.39 -2.79
N LEU A 34 7.77 -77.67 -2.94
CA LEU A 34 6.66 -77.69 -1.99
C LEU A 34 6.07 -79.09 -1.79
N ARG A 35 5.87 -79.87 -2.85
CA ARG A 35 5.32 -81.23 -2.73
C ARG A 35 6.27 -82.14 -1.96
N HIS A 36 7.56 -82.13 -2.28
CA HIS A 36 8.54 -83.06 -1.71
C HIS A 36 8.98 -82.66 -0.29
N GLU A 37 9.23 -81.38 -0.06
CA GLU A 37 9.78 -80.89 1.22
C GLU A 37 8.68 -80.58 2.24
N CYS A 38 7.47 -80.21 1.80
CA CYS A 38 6.38 -79.81 2.69
C CYS A 38 5.28 -80.86 2.85
N THR A 39 5.42 -82.05 2.26
CA THR A 39 4.54 -83.20 2.54
C THR A 39 5.31 -84.50 2.71
N ASN A 40 4.63 -85.54 3.19
CA ASN A 40 5.11 -86.91 3.18
C ASN A 40 5.05 -87.60 1.80
N TYR A 41 5.02 -86.85 0.69
CA TYR A 41 4.97 -87.41 -0.68
C TYR A 41 5.97 -88.55 -0.89
N ASP A 42 7.24 -88.31 -0.56
CA ASP A 42 8.33 -89.28 -0.78
C ASP A 42 8.20 -90.56 0.04
N GLU A 43 7.50 -90.50 1.18
CA GLU A 43 7.21 -91.65 2.03
C GLU A 43 6.01 -92.42 1.49
N LEU A 44 4.97 -91.72 1.02
CA LEU A 44 3.72 -92.32 0.54
C LEU A 44 3.91 -93.13 -0.75
N TRP A 45 4.63 -92.61 -1.74
CA TRP A 45 4.82 -93.34 -3.01
C TRP A 45 5.79 -94.52 -2.89
N ARG A 46 6.68 -94.50 -1.88
CA ARG A 46 7.59 -95.61 -1.54
C ARG A 46 6.98 -96.62 -0.57
N SER A 47 5.76 -96.37 -0.10
CA SER A 47 5.10 -97.24 0.87
C SER A 47 4.85 -98.64 0.29
N LEU A 48 4.92 -99.64 1.17
CA LEU A 48 4.72 -101.04 0.78
C LEU A 48 3.33 -101.28 0.18
N GLU A 49 2.32 -100.52 0.61
CA GLU A 49 0.96 -100.55 0.08
C GLU A 49 0.91 -100.16 -1.41
N VAL A 50 1.68 -99.16 -1.81
CA VAL A 50 1.76 -98.70 -3.22
C VAL A 50 2.64 -99.62 -4.05
N GLN A 51 3.74 -100.11 -3.49
CA GLN A 51 4.70 -100.97 -4.21
C GLN A 51 4.13 -102.36 -4.53
N ARG A 52 3.16 -102.85 -3.76
CA ARG A 52 2.48 -104.14 -3.99
C ARG A 52 1.43 -104.10 -5.12
N LEU A 53 1.04 -102.91 -5.59
CA LEU A 53 0.05 -102.75 -6.65
C LEU A 53 0.64 -103.06 -8.03
N GLY A 54 -0.19 -103.57 -8.95
CA GLY A 54 0.18 -103.74 -10.36
C GLY A 54 0.34 -102.41 -11.10
N GLU A 55 1.06 -102.41 -12.22
CA GLU A 55 1.45 -101.20 -12.97
C GLU A 55 0.32 -100.20 -13.33
N PRO A 56 -0.91 -100.61 -13.75
CA PRO A 56 -1.95 -99.62 -14.03
C PRO A 56 -2.53 -98.98 -12.75
N GLU A 57 -2.73 -99.77 -11.70
CA GLU A 57 -3.29 -99.31 -10.42
C GLU A 57 -2.28 -98.46 -9.64
N ARG A 58 -1.02 -98.88 -9.64
CA ARG A 58 0.09 -98.15 -9.00
C ARG A 58 0.25 -96.76 -9.61
N SER A 59 0.22 -96.66 -10.93
CA SER A 59 0.32 -95.38 -11.64
C SER A 59 -0.84 -94.43 -11.27
N ARG A 60 -2.06 -94.96 -11.16
CA ARG A 60 -3.25 -94.20 -10.72
C ARG A 60 -3.11 -93.72 -9.28
N VAL A 61 -2.67 -94.58 -8.36
CA VAL A 61 -2.46 -94.23 -6.95
C VAL A 61 -1.37 -93.16 -6.79
N ILE A 62 -0.25 -93.29 -7.50
CA ILE A 62 0.82 -92.28 -7.49
C ILE A 62 0.33 -90.93 -8.01
N ALA A 63 -0.53 -90.92 -9.04
CA ALA A 63 -1.14 -89.69 -9.54
C ALA A 63 -2.03 -89.02 -8.49
N ILE A 64 -2.86 -89.80 -7.77
CA ILE A 64 -3.70 -89.31 -6.66
C ILE A 64 -2.82 -88.73 -5.55
N ILE A 65 -1.82 -89.47 -5.07
CA ILE A 65 -0.89 -89.00 -4.02
C ILE A 65 -0.19 -87.71 -4.46
N LYS A 66 0.29 -87.64 -5.71
CA LYS A 66 0.93 -86.44 -6.26
C LYS A 66 -0.01 -85.24 -6.26
N TYR A 67 -1.26 -85.44 -6.68
CA TYR A 67 -2.28 -84.40 -6.71
C TYR A 67 -2.59 -83.91 -5.29
N GLU A 68 -2.89 -84.81 -4.36
CA GLU A 68 -3.26 -84.48 -2.97
C GLU A 68 -2.13 -83.73 -2.24
N CYS A 69 -0.91 -84.24 -2.32
CA CYS A 69 0.25 -83.57 -1.74
C CYS A 69 0.45 -82.16 -2.32
N THR A 70 0.23 -81.99 -3.62
CA THR A 70 0.37 -80.68 -4.28
C THR A 70 -0.77 -79.74 -3.88
N ALA A 71 -2.01 -80.19 -3.96
CA ALA A 71 -3.20 -79.39 -3.67
C ALA A 71 -3.22 -78.92 -2.21
N LYS A 72 -2.94 -79.82 -1.25
CA LYS A 72 -2.97 -79.51 0.18
C LYS A 72 -1.94 -78.45 0.58
N VAL A 73 -0.71 -78.54 0.06
CA VAL A 73 0.33 -77.52 0.33
C VAL A 73 -0.02 -76.19 -0.33
N LEU A 74 -0.47 -76.21 -1.59
CA LEU A 74 -0.81 -74.97 -2.31
C LEU A 74 -2.02 -74.26 -1.68
N GLN A 75 -3.04 -75.00 -1.25
CA GLN A 75 -4.20 -74.43 -0.54
C GLN A 75 -3.77 -73.78 0.77
N ASN A 76 -2.92 -74.45 1.57
CA ASN A 76 -2.45 -73.91 2.84
C ASN A 76 -1.60 -72.65 2.62
N ARG A 77 -0.69 -72.68 1.64
CA ARG A 77 0.13 -71.54 1.25
C ARG A 77 -0.70 -70.36 0.75
N ALA A 78 -1.70 -70.61 -0.10
CA ALA A 78 -2.61 -69.58 -0.58
C ALA A 78 -3.44 -68.96 0.55
N GLY A 79 -3.84 -69.75 1.55
CA GLY A 79 -4.45 -69.23 2.79
C GLY A 79 -3.54 -68.23 3.49
N ARG A 80 -2.32 -68.66 3.83
CA ARG A 80 -1.34 -67.80 4.53
C ARG A 80 -0.99 -66.53 3.78
N LEU A 81 -0.82 -66.61 2.46
CA LEU A 81 -0.53 -65.43 1.63
C LEU A 81 -1.71 -64.45 1.60
N ARG A 82 -2.96 -64.94 1.62
CA ARG A 82 -4.15 -64.08 1.72
C ARG A 82 -4.26 -63.41 3.09
N ASP A 83 -4.04 -64.16 4.17
CA ASP A 83 -4.05 -63.60 5.53
C ASP A 83 -3.00 -62.50 5.66
N ARG A 84 -1.80 -62.75 5.14
CA ARG A 84 -0.72 -61.77 5.13
C ARG A 84 -1.03 -60.55 4.27
N ALA A 85 -1.63 -60.73 3.09
CA ALA A 85 -2.07 -59.62 2.25
C ALA A 85 -3.08 -58.75 2.99
N HIS A 86 -4.04 -59.37 3.70
CA HIS A 86 -5.01 -58.65 4.51
C HIS A 86 -4.36 -57.87 5.66
N GLU A 87 -3.41 -58.46 6.39
CA GLU A 87 -2.64 -57.74 7.43
C GLU A 87 -1.92 -56.51 6.87
N LEU A 88 -1.31 -56.65 5.68
CA LEU A 88 -0.61 -55.54 5.02
C LEU A 88 -1.58 -54.46 4.56
N GLU A 89 -2.74 -54.82 4.03
CA GLU A 89 -3.79 -53.86 3.68
C GLU A 89 -4.26 -53.08 4.90
N VAL A 90 -4.54 -53.74 6.02
CA VAL A 90 -4.93 -53.09 7.28
C VAL A 90 -3.83 -52.14 7.75
N ALA A 91 -2.57 -52.58 7.76
CA ALA A 91 -1.44 -51.73 8.14
C ALA A 91 -1.28 -50.50 7.24
N CYS A 92 -1.48 -50.64 5.92
CA CYS A 92 -1.48 -49.50 4.99
C CYS A 92 -2.61 -48.51 5.31
N HIS A 93 -3.83 -49.00 5.57
CA HIS A 93 -4.95 -48.13 5.93
C HIS A 93 -4.70 -47.37 7.24
N GLU A 94 -4.12 -48.03 8.26
CA GLU A 94 -3.73 -47.38 9.51
C GLU A 94 -2.67 -46.29 9.28
N GLN A 95 -1.67 -46.58 8.44
CA GLN A 95 -0.62 -45.62 8.10
C GLN A 95 -1.19 -44.41 7.36
N ASP A 96 -2.13 -44.62 6.42
CA ASP A 96 -2.80 -43.53 5.72
C ASP A 96 -3.62 -42.66 6.68
N GLN A 97 -4.35 -43.26 7.63
CA GLN A 97 -5.07 -42.51 8.66
C GLN A 97 -4.13 -41.67 9.53
N GLN A 98 -2.97 -42.20 9.91
CA GLN A 98 -1.96 -41.45 10.65
C GLN A 98 -1.41 -40.29 9.81
N LYS A 99 -1.14 -40.52 8.52
CA LYS A 99 -0.68 -39.49 7.58
C LYS A 99 -1.70 -38.35 7.46
N PHE A 100 -3.00 -38.66 7.35
CA PHE A 100 -4.06 -37.65 7.33
C PHE A 100 -4.08 -36.81 8.63
N LYS A 101 -3.97 -37.46 9.80
CA LYS A 101 -3.91 -36.75 11.09
C LYS A 101 -2.69 -35.83 11.19
N LEU A 102 -1.52 -36.30 10.76
CA LEU A 102 -0.30 -35.50 10.75
C LEU A 102 -0.39 -34.32 9.78
N LEU A 103 -0.95 -34.51 8.59
CA LEU A 103 -1.17 -33.43 7.62
C LEU A 103 -2.11 -32.34 8.18
N ALA A 104 -3.18 -32.74 8.87
CA ALA A 104 -4.07 -31.80 9.54
C ALA A 104 -3.34 -30.96 10.59
N LEU A 105 -2.50 -31.60 11.42
CA LEU A 105 -1.66 -30.91 12.42
C LEU A 105 -0.65 -29.95 11.77
N VAL A 106 0.02 -30.38 10.70
CA VAL A 106 0.96 -29.52 9.95
C VAL A 106 0.26 -28.30 9.40
N ASN A 107 -0.95 -28.44 8.84
CA ASN A 107 -1.71 -27.32 8.32
C ASN A 107 -2.14 -26.35 9.44
N ALA A 108 -2.59 -26.87 10.58
CA ALA A 108 -2.94 -26.05 11.75
C ALA A 108 -1.72 -25.28 12.30
N LEU A 109 -0.53 -25.91 12.32
CA LEU A 109 0.71 -25.24 12.71
C LEU A 109 1.13 -24.18 11.69
N ARG A 110 1.04 -24.45 10.39
CA ARG A 110 1.31 -23.48 9.34
C ARG A 110 0.39 -22.26 9.44
N GLU A 111 -0.90 -22.48 9.69
CA GLU A 111 -1.85 -21.39 9.90
C GLU A 111 -1.50 -20.56 11.14
N LYS A 112 -1.12 -21.20 12.25
CA LYS A 112 -0.70 -20.47 13.45
C LYS A 112 0.60 -19.69 13.28
N LEU A 113 1.57 -20.24 12.55
CA LEU A 113 2.87 -19.61 12.32
C LEU A 113 2.75 -18.46 11.31
N PHE A 114 2.14 -18.72 10.14
CA PHE A 114 2.12 -17.75 9.03
C PHE A 114 0.83 -16.93 8.94
N GLY A 115 -0.24 -17.32 9.62
CA GLY A 115 -1.47 -16.54 9.69
C GLY A 115 -1.23 -15.20 10.37
N LYS A 116 -0.46 -15.21 11.47
CA LYS A 116 -0.04 -13.99 12.16
C LYS A 116 0.87 -13.11 11.31
N ASP A 117 1.78 -13.67 10.52
CA ASP A 117 2.62 -12.88 9.60
C ASP A 117 1.79 -12.10 8.56
N LYS A 118 0.71 -12.71 8.06
CA LYS A 118 -0.21 -12.02 7.14
C LYS A 118 -0.94 -10.87 7.84
N GLU A 119 -1.35 -11.08 9.08
CA GLU A 119 -2.01 -10.05 9.89
C GLU A 119 -1.05 -8.91 10.24
N ILE A 120 0.18 -9.23 10.63
CA ILE A 120 1.25 -8.26 10.89
C ILE A 120 1.49 -7.39 9.66
N LYS A 121 1.70 -7.98 8.47
CA LYS A 121 1.90 -7.21 7.23
C LYS A 121 0.72 -6.30 6.87
N ARG A 122 -0.51 -6.73 7.15
CA ARG A 122 -1.71 -5.88 6.96
C ARG A 122 -1.73 -4.71 7.94
N LEU A 123 -1.40 -4.97 9.20
CA LEU A 123 -1.33 -3.92 10.22
C LEU A 123 -0.20 -2.93 9.93
N GLU A 124 0.97 -3.40 9.53
CA GLU A 124 2.10 -2.57 9.09
C GLU A 124 1.71 -1.65 7.93
N ALA A 125 1.03 -2.18 6.90
CA ALA A 125 0.54 -1.37 5.78
C ALA A 125 -0.51 -0.33 6.23
N ARG A 126 -1.37 -0.68 7.19
CA ARG A 126 -2.36 0.25 7.73
C ARG A 126 -1.70 1.36 8.56
N ILE A 127 -0.68 1.04 9.35
CA ILE A 127 0.11 2.02 10.10
C ILE A 127 0.78 3.00 9.14
N ALA A 128 1.47 2.50 8.11
CA ALA A 128 2.13 3.35 7.12
C ALA A 128 1.15 4.30 6.40
N SER A 129 -0.05 3.82 6.06
CA SER A 129 -1.12 4.65 5.48
C SER A 129 -1.57 5.75 6.45
N LEU A 130 -1.78 5.41 7.72
CA LEU A 130 -2.22 6.37 8.74
C LEU A 130 -1.13 7.39 9.08
N GLU A 131 0.14 7.00 9.05
CA GLU A 131 1.26 7.92 9.21
C GLU A 131 1.33 8.92 8.06
N ALA A 132 1.15 8.47 6.82
CA ALA A 132 1.08 9.35 5.66
C ALA A 132 -0.11 10.32 5.72
N GLU A 133 -1.30 9.85 6.12
CA GLU A 133 -2.48 10.69 6.32
C GLU A 133 -2.25 11.73 7.43
N ASN A 134 -1.66 11.35 8.56
CA ASN A 134 -1.34 12.27 9.64
C ASN A 134 -0.33 13.35 9.22
N GLU A 135 0.68 12.98 8.44
CA GLU A 135 1.66 13.95 7.94
C GLU A 135 1.02 14.92 6.94
N ALA A 136 0.14 14.44 6.07
CA ALA A 136 -0.66 15.30 5.20
C ALA A 136 -1.50 16.30 6.01
N PHE A 137 -2.23 15.84 7.03
CA PHE A 137 -3.01 16.73 7.89
C PHE A 137 -2.16 17.74 8.67
N ARG A 138 -0.96 17.36 9.10
CA ARG A 138 -0.02 18.31 9.74
C ARG A 138 0.41 19.40 8.76
N SER A 139 0.76 19.02 7.54
CA SER A 139 1.15 19.98 6.50
C SER A 139 -0.01 20.92 6.13
N GLU A 140 -1.24 20.40 6.04
CA GLU A 140 -2.45 21.21 5.82
C GLU A 140 -2.70 22.19 6.98
N ALA A 141 -2.51 21.74 8.23
CA ALA A 141 -2.67 22.58 9.41
C ALA A 141 -1.60 23.69 9.46
N GLU A 142 -0.36 23.41 9.08
CA GLU A 142 0.70 24.42 8.98
C GLU A 142 0.42 25.43 7.87
N ASN A 143 0.00 24.96 6.70
CA ASN A 143 -0.40 25.84 5.59
C ASN A 143 -1.57 26.75 5.97
N SER A 144 -2.58 26.20 6.64
CA SER A 144 -3.74 26.98 7.11
C SER A 144 -3.34 28.06 8.12
N LYS A 145 -2.38 27.76 9.02
CA LYS A 145 -1.80 28.77 9.93
C LYS A 145 -1.05 29.86 9.17
N ALA A 146 -0.19 29.49 8.22
CA ALA A 146 0.54 30.44 7.39
C ALA A 146 -0.41 31.33 6.56
N GLU A 147 -1.49 30.77 6.01
CA GLU A 147 -2.53 31.54 5.32
C GLU A 147 -3.23 32.52 6.26
N ALA A 148 -3.54 32.11 7.49
CA ALA A 148 -4.15 32.99 8.48
C ALA A 148 -3.22 34.17 8.82
N GLU A 149 -1.93 33.91 9.03
CA GLU A 149 -0.91 34.95 9.26
C GLU A 149 -0.84 35.92 8.07
N LEU A 150 -0.73 35.41 6.84
CA LEU A 150 -0.71 36.24 5.63
C LEU A 150 -1.97 37.11 5.49
N ARG A 151 -3.15 36.59 5.83
CA ARG A 151 -4.39 37.39 5.84
C ARG A 151 -4.29 38.55 6.83
N THR A 152 -3.77 38.32 8.04
CA THR A 152 -3.59 39.41 9.02
C THR A 152 -2.58 40.45 8.56
N GLU A 153 -1.50 40.02 7.89
CA GLU A 153 -0.50 40.94 7.32
C GLU A 153 -1.09 41.79 6.20
N LEU A 154 -1.87 41.18 5.31
CA LEU A 154 -2.59 41.88 4.23
C LEU A 154 -3.56 42.92 4.78
N GLU A 155 -4.37 42.57 5.79
CA GLU A 155 -5.27 43.53 6.43
C GLU A 155 -4.50 44.72 7.05
N ASN A 156 -3.37 44.44 7.71
CA ASN A 156 -2.53 45.47 8.28
C ASN A 156 -1.90 46.36 7.19
N LEU A 157 -1.46 45.78 6.08
CA LEU A 157 -0.92 46.51 4.94
C LEU A 157 -1.99 47.39 4.28
N GLN A 158 -3.22 46.88 4.14
CA GLN A 158 -4.36 47.63 3.60
C GLN A 158 -4.72 48.83 4.49
N LYS A 159 -4.72 48.65 5.82
CA LYS A 159 -4.90 49.76 6.76
C LYS A 159 -3.81 50.83 6.61
N LYS A 160 -2.54 50.41 6.51
CA LYS A 160 -1.40 51.33 6.26
C LYS A 160 -1.54 52.06 4.93
N TYR A 161 -1.94 51.35 3.87
CA TYR A 161 -2.16 51.93 2.55
C TYR A 161 -3.24 53.02 2.59
N HIS A 162 -4.41 52.75 3.18
CA HIS A 162 -5.46 53.76 3.33
C HIS A 162 -5.03 54.96 4.18
N ALA A 163 -4.21 54.76 5.21
CA ALA A 163 -3.66 55.86 5.99
C ALA A 163 -2.73 56.75 5.15
N VAL A 164 -1.87 56.16 4.32
CA VAL A 164 -1.01 56.89 3.38
C VAL A 164 -1.84 57.63 2.34
N GLU A 165 -2.89 57.01 1.80
CA GLU A 165 -3.78 57.61 0.82
C GLU A 165 -4.53 58.83 1.39
N LYS A 166 -5.06 58.73 2.61
CA LYS A 166 -5.65 59.88 3.33
C LYS A 166 -4.62 61.00 3.53
N ARG A 167 -3.42 60.66 3.99
CA ARG A 167 -2.33 61.65 4.17
C ARG A 167 -1.95 62.32 2.85
N ARG A 168 -1.94 61.60 1.74
CA ARG A 168 -1.69 62.16 0.40
C ARG A 168 -2.79 63.15 0.00
N GLN A 169 -4.06 62.84 0.26
CA GLN A 169 -5.18 63.75 0.00
C GLN A 169 -5.09 65.03 0.85
N GLU A 170 -4.73 64.91 2.13
CA GLU A 170 -4.52 66.05 3.01
C GLU A 170 -3.37 66.95 2.53
N LEU A 171 -2.23 66.36 2.17
CA LEU A 171 -1.10 67.09 1.59
C LEU A 171 -1.48 67.79 0.29
N ALA A 172 -2.28 67.17 -0.58
CA ALA A 172 -2.78 67.79 -1.80
C ALA A 172 -3.65 69.03 -1.50
N LYS A 173 -4.58 68.93 -0.54
CA LYS A 173 -5.40 70.07 -0.09
C LYS A 173 -4.56 71.19 0.51
N ASN A 174 -3.58 70.85 1.36
CA ASN A 174 -2.67 71.82 1.96
C ASN A 174 -1.82 72.51 0.89
N ASN A 175 -1.28 71.79 -0.09
CA ASN A 175 -0.54 72.36 -1.20
C ASN A 175 -1.40 73.29 -2.06
N GLN A 176 -2.66 72.95 -2.31
CA GLN A 176 -3.59 73.81 -3.04
C GLN A 176 -3.87 75.12 -2.27
N SER A 177 -4.09 75.02 -0.96
CA SER A 177 -4.29 76.18 -0.07
C SER A 177 -3.05 77.08 -0.03
N LEU A 178 -1.86 76.50 0.12
CA LEU A 178 -0.60 77.23 0.08
C LEU A 178 -0.37 77.89 -1.29
N GLY A 179 -0.63 77.19 -2.39
CA GLY A 179 -0.56 77.74 -3.74
C GLY A 179 -1.49 78.94 -3.93
N GLY A 180 -2.72 78.87 -3.40
CA GLY A 180 -3.65 80.00 -3.36
C GLY A 180 -3.11 81.18 -2.56
N ARG A 181 -2.58 80.94 -1.35
CA ARG A 181 -1.95 82.00 -0.53
C ARG A 181 -0.79 82.66 -1.24
N VAL A 182 0.11 81.88 -1.84
CA VAL A 182 1.26 82.38 -2.60
C VAL A 182 0.80 83.22 -3.80
N ALA A 183 -0.23 82.78 -4.52
CA ALA A 183 -0.82 83.55 -5.62
C ALA A 183 -1.43 84.88 -5.13
N HIS A 184 -2.13 84.89 -4.00
CA HIS A 184 -2.63 86.12 -3.39
C HIS A 184 -1.50 87.06 -2.96
N THR A 185 -0.47 86.56 -2.27
CA THR A 185 0.68 87.36 -1.87
C THR A 185 1.38 87.96 -3.09
N LYS A 186 1.54 87.19 -4.18
CA LYS A 186 2.12 87.68 -5.44
C LYS A 186 1.25 88.78 -6.07
N ARG A 187 -0.08 88.60 -6.10
CA ARG A 187 -1.03 89.63 -6.58
C ARG A 187 -0.99 90.90 -5.73
N TYR A 188 -1.01 90.79 -4.41
CA TYR A 188 -0.91 91.96 -3.52
C TYR A 188 0.42 92.69 -3.68
N LYS A 189 1.52 91.94 -3.90
CA LYS A 189 2.81 92.54 -4.22
C LYS A 189 2.74 93.32 -5.54
N GLN A 190 2.18 92.73 -6.59
CA GLN A 190 1.97 93.42 -7.88
C GLN A 190 1.12 94.68 -7.72
N GLN A 191 -0.02 94.61 -7.05
CA GLN A 191 -0.88 95.77 -6.77
C GLN A 191 -0.15 96.86 -5.98
N ARG A 192 0.68 96.47 -5.00
CA ARG A 192 1.52 97.40 -4.24
C ARG A 192 2.56 98.07 -5.13
N ASP A 193 3.26 97.29 -5.96
CA ASP A 193 4.28 97.79 -6.87
C ASP A 193 3.66 98.76 -7.89
N GLU A 194 2.48 98.44 -8.43
CA GLU A 194 1.67 99.31 -9.29
C GLU A 194 1.27 100.61 -8.56
N ALA A 195 0.77 100.53 -7.33
CA ALA A 195 0.40 101.70 -6.53
C ALA A 195 1.60 102.60 -6.20
N ILE A 196 2.77 102.02 -5.94
CA ILE A 196 4.02 102.77 -5.72
C ILE A 196 4.40 103.53 -7.01
N ALA A 197 4.38 102.85 -8.17
CA ALA A 197 4.67 103.48 -9.45
C ALA A 197 3.71 104.63 -9.76
N LEU A 198 2.40 104.43 -9.50
CA LEU A 198 1.38 105.45 -9.72
C LEU A 198 1.56 106.66 -8.78
N THR A 199 1.92 106.41 -7.51
CA THR A 199 2.24 107.47 -6.55
C THR A 199 3.49 108.27 -6.96
N GLN A 200 4.52 107.60 -7.50
CA GLN A 200 5.71 108.26 -8.02
C GLN A 200 5.38 109.17 -9.21
N GLN A 201 4.55 108.68 -10.14
CA GLN A 201 4.08 109.47 -11.28
C GLN A 201 3.27 110.68 -10.82
N GLN A 202 2.37 110.51 -9.86
CA GLN A 202 1.61 111.63 -9.27
C GLN A 202 2.53 112.63 -8.56
N LYS A 203 3.55 112.18 -7.82
CA LYS A 203 4.54 113.08 -7.19
C LYS A 203 5.30 113.90 -8.24
N GLN A 204 5.69 113.29 -9.36
CA GLN A 204 6.32 114.01 -10.47
C GLN A 204 5.38 115.03 -11.10
N GLN A 205 4.09 114.67 -11.32
CA GLN A 205 3.07 115.60 -11.82
C GLN A 205 2.83 116.76 -10.85
N ILE A 206 2.74 116.51 -9.54
CA ILE A 206 2.61 117.55 -8.52
C ILE A 206 3.84 118.46 -8.53
N ALA A 207 5.06 117.91 -8.61
CA ALA A 207 6.27 118.71 -8.68
C ALA A 207 6.30 119.62 -9.93
N MET A 208 5.87 119.10 -11.08
CA MET A 208 5.70 119.87 -12.31
C MET A 208 4.65 121.00 -12.14
N LEU A 209 3.48 120.69 -11.59
CA LEU A 209 2.41 121.67 -11.35
C LEU A 209 2.81 122.74 -10.31
N VAL A 210 3.61 122.38 -9.30
CA VAL A 210 4.15 123.33 -8.32
C VAL A 210 5.13 124.30 -8.99
N LEU A 211 6.02 123.79 -9.83
CA LEU A 211 6.91 124.61 -10.66
C LEU A 211 6.13 125.55 -11.58
N GLU A 212 5.09 125.04 -12.24
CA GLU A 212 4.22 125.82 -13.12
C GLU A 212 3.44 126.89 -12.33
N SER A 213 2.89 126.56 -11.17
CA SER A 213 2.21 127.51 -10.28
C SER A 213 3.15 128.60 -9.77
N GLN A 214 4.40 128.26 -9.41
CA GLN A 214 5.42 129.25 -9.05
C GLN A 214 5.76 130.17 -10.23
N ARG A 215 5.88 129.62 -11.45
CA ARG A 215 6.13 130.40 -12.65
C ARG A 215 4.97 131.35 -12.97
N LEU A 216 3.73 130.88 -12.89
CA LEU A 216 2.52 131.68 -13.06
C LEU A 216 2.38 132.75 -11.98
N ARG A 217 2.77 132.48 -10.73
CA ARG A 217 2.83 133.50 -9.65
C ARG A 217 3.86 134.58 -9.95
N GLN A 218 5.06 134.20 -10.40
CA GLN A 218 6.09 135.17 -10.81
C GLN A 218 5.66 135.97 -12.04
N GLU A 219 4.95 135.37 -12.99
CA GLU A 219 4.35 136.08 -14.12
C GLU A 219 3.25 137.04 -13.68
N ASN A 220 2.36 136.63 -12.78
CA ASN A 220 1.35 137.51 -12.19
C ASN A 220 1.98 138.68 -11.42
N GLU A 221 3.02 138.45 -10.62
CA GLU A 221 3.75 139.53 -9.93
C GLU A 221 4.42 140.49 -10.92
N ARG A 222 5.02 139.97 -12.00
CA ARG A 222 5.57 140.81 -13.09
C ARG A 222 4.49 141.62 -13.80
N LEU A 223 3.31 141.04 -14.02
CA LEU A 223 2.17 141.75 -14.61
C LEU A 223 1.61 142.82 -13.65
N TYR A 224 1.49 142.52 -12.36
CA TYR A 224 1.12 143.51 -11.33
C TYR A 224 2.14 144.66 -11.24
N GLN A 225 3.44 144.37 -11.32
CA GLN A 225 4.48 145.40 -11.35
C GLN A 225 4.40 146.26 -12.63
N LYS A 226 4.08 145.67 -13.78
CA LYS A 226 3.82 146.42 -15.02
C LYS A 226 2.56 147.28 -14.95
N LEU A 227 1.50 146.78 -14.31
CA LEU A 227 0.26 147.54 -14.07
C LEU A 227 0.52 148.75 -13.16
N ASN A 228 1.27 148.56 -12.07
CA ASN A 228 1.68 149.66 -11.18
C ASN A 228 2.65 150.66 -11.82
N GLN A 229 3.33 150.31 -12.91
CA GLN A 229 4.17 151.22 -13.70
C GLN A 229 3.40 152.01 -14.77
N LEU A 230 2.16 151.61 -15.08
CA LEU A 230 1.27 152.30 -16.03
C LEU A 230 0.32 153.30 -15.34
N GLU A 231 0.28 153.32 -14.00
CA GLU A 231 -0.55 154.22 -13.18
C GLU A 231 0.23 155.39 -12.53
N ARG A 232 1.41 155.75 -13.06
CA ARG A 232 2.16 156.98 -12.71
C ARG A 232 2.34 157.86 -13.93
#